data_AF-A0A414BY62-F1
#
_entry.id   AF-A0A414BY62-F1
#
_cell.length_a   1.000
_cell.length_b   1.000
_cell.length_c   1.000
_cell.angle_alpha   90.00
_cell.angle_beta   90.00
_cell.angle_gamma   90.00
#
_symmetry.space_group_name_H-M   'P 1'
#
loop_
_entity.id
_entity.type
_entity.pdbx_description
1 polymer ?
#
loop_
_entity_poly.entity_id
_entity_poly.type
_entity_poly.pdbx_seq_one_letter_code
_entity_poly.pdbx_strand_id
1 'polypeptide(L)' 'MAKQVRGKLRANHVTQRELADSVGMSEQALSNKLRGLKNFTLRDVSRIADFFDVSTDFVLGREPLEVK' A
#
# COMPACT_ATOMS: atom_id res chain seq x y z
N MET A 1 0.45 6.03 -5.01
CA MET A 1 0.21 4.93 -4.04
C MET A 1 -1.11 4.16 -4.17
N ALA A 2 -2.31 4.76 -4.00
CA ALA A 2 -3.56 3.98 -3.96
C ALA A 2 -3.78 3.07 -5.18
N LYS A 3 -3.31 3.49 -6.37
CA LYS A 3 -3.25 2.67 -7.58
C LYS A 3 -2.40 1.40 -7.38
N GLN A 4 -1.20 1.53 -6.83
CA GLN A 4 -0.25 0.43 -6.62
C GLN A 4 -0.79 -0.59 -5.61
N VAL A 5 -1.33 -0.11 -4.48
CA VAL A 5 -1.94 -0.97 -3.46
C VAL A 5 -3.13 -1.74 -4.02
N ARG A 6 -4.04 -1.08 -4.77
CA ARG A 6 -5.16 -1.77 -5.43
C ARG A 6 -4.70 -2.81 -6.47
N GLY A 7 -3.64 -2.50 -7.21
CA GLY A 7 -3.04 -3.44 -8.17
C GLY A 7 -2.55 -4.70 -7.46
N LYS A 8 -1.80 -4.56 -6.37
CA LYS A 8 -1.29 -5.69 -5.58
C LYS A 8 -2.39 -6.49 -4.89
N LEU A 9 -3.43 -5.84 -4.35
CA LEU A 9 -4.60 -6.54 -3.80
C LEU A 9 -5.23 -7.47 -4.84
N ARG A 10 -5.45 -6.98 -6.06
CA ARG A 10 -6.02 -7.79 -7.16
C ARG A 10 -5.09 -8.91 -7.60
N ALA A 11 -3.80 -8.60 -7.80
CA ALA A 11 -2.82 -9.55 -8.31
C ALA A 11 -2.53 -10.73 -7.34
N ASN A 12 -2.65 -10.49 -6.03
CA ASN A 12 -2.39 -11.50 -5.00
C ASN A 12 -3.68 -12.11 -4.42
N HIS A 13 -4.86 -11.77 -4.96
CA HIS A 13 -6.16 -12.19 -4.42
C HIS A 13 -6.37 -11.84 -2.94
N VAL A 14 -5.79 -10.71 -2.50
CA VAL A 14 -5.88 -10.21 -1.12
C VAL A 14 -7.01 -9.19 -1.01
N THR A 15 -7.83 -9.31 0.02
CA THR A 15 -8.89 -8.37 0.37
C THR A 15 -8.34 -7.15 1.12
N GLN A 16 -9.11 -6.05 1.16
CA GLN A 16 -8.73 -4.89 1.97
C GLN A 16 -8.66 -5.23 3.47
N ARG A 17 -9.50 -6.15 3.96
CA ARG A 17 -9.50 -6.58 5.35
C ARG A 17 -8.21 -7.30 5.73
N GLU A 18 -7.80 -8.30 4.95
CA GLU A 18 -6.57 -9.05 5.20
C GLU A 18 -5.33 -8.14 5.21
N LEU A 19 -5.24 -7.22 4.24
CA LEU A 19 -4.17 -6.23 4.23
C LEU A 19 -4.23 -5.34 5.48
N ALA A 20 -5.40 -4.80 5.81
CA ALA A 20 -5.58 -3.88 6.94
C ALA A 20 -5.20 -4.54 8.27
N ASP A 21 -5.67 -5.77 8.50
CA ASP A 21 -5.36 -6.57 9.69
C ASP A 21 -3.85 -6.81 9.80
N SER A 22 -3.19 -7.18 8.68
CA SER A 22 -1.74 -7.39 8.66
C SER A 22 -0.94 -6.12 8.95
N VAL A 23 -1.35 -4.96 8.42
CA VAL A 23 -0.62 -3.70 8.62
C VAL A 23 -1.04 -2.96 9.91
N GLY A 24 -1.93 -3.55 10.70
CA GLY A 24 -2.37 -3.06 12.00
C GLY A 24 -3.27 -1.82 11.91
N MET A 25 -4.24 -1.82 10.99
CA MET A 25 -5.29 -0.80 10.91
C MET A 25 -6.65 -1.44 10.62
N SER A 26 -7.75 -0.71 10.81
CA SER A 26 -9.07 -1.22 10.41
C SER A 26 -9.25 -1.20 8.89
N GLU A 27 -10.06 -2.11 8.36
CA GLU A 27 -10.45 -2.12 6.93
C GLU A 27 -11.00 -0.76 6.49
N GLN A 28 -11.78 -0.09 7.33
CA GLN A 28 -12.32 1.23 7.04
C GLN A 28 -11.23 2.31 6.98
N ALA A 29 -10.22 2.25 7.85
CA ALA A 29 -9.08 3.16 7.79
C ALA A 29 -8.30 2.99 6.48
N LEU A 30 -8.06 1.75 6.06
CA LEU A 30 -7.43 1.45 4.77
C LEU A 30 -8.29 1.96 3.61
N SER A 31 -9.59 1.69 3.60
CA SER A 31 -10.54 2.14 2.57
C SER A 31 -10.55 3.67 2.44
N ASN A 32 -10.60 4.39 3.56
CA ASN A 32 -10.53 5.85 3.57
C ASN A 32 -9.22 6.37 2.95
N LYS A 33 -8.09 5.71 3.22
CA LYS A 33 -6.80 6.07 2.61
C LYS A 33 -6.77 5.78 1.11
N LEU A 34 -7.28 4.62 0.69
CA LEU A 34 -7.37 4.26 -0.74
C LEU A 34 -8.29 5.21 -1.53
N ARG A 35 -9.36 5.73 -0.90
CA ARG A 35 -10.27 6.74 -1.46
C ARG A 35 -9.71 8.17 -1.43
N GLY A 36 -8.56 8.40 -0.79
CA GLY A 36 -7.96 9.73 -0.66
C GLY A 36 -8.60 10.61 0.43
N LEU A 37 -9.46 10.04 1.29
CA LEU A 37 -10.06 10.77 2.42
C LEU A 37 -9.07 10.96 3.58
N LYS A 38 -8.05 10.12 3.65
CA LYS A 38 -6.94 10.22 4.60
C LYS A 38 -5.63 9.95 3.87
N ASN A 39 -4.57 10.62 4.32
CA ASN A 39 -3.23 10.36 3.81
C ASN A 39 -2.67 9.07 4.40
N PHE A 40 -1.79 8.45 3.65
CA PHE A 40 -0.97 7.37 4.16
C PHE A 40 0.25 7.94 4.88
N THR A 41 0.70 7.24 5.91
CA THR A 41 1.90 7.54 6.68
C THR A 41 3.08 6.71 6.16
N LEU A 42 4.31 7.08 6.51
CA LEU A 42 5.49 6.25 6.21
C LEU A 42 5.40 4.85 6.85
N ARG A 43 4.76 4.74 8.03
CA ARG A 43 4.50 3.43 8.66
C ARG A 43 3.57 2.57 7.81
N ASP A 44 2.55 3.16 7.20
CA ASP A 44 1.66 2.44 6.28
C ASP A 44 2.45 1.93 5.06
N VAL A 45 3.30 2.79 4.50
CA VAL A 45 4.14 2.44 3.33
C VAL A 45 5.05 1.26 3.65
N SER A 46 5.79 1.33 4.76
CA SER A 46 6.70 0.26 5.20
C SER A 46 5.95 -1.06 5.36
N ARG A 47 4.83 -1.07 6.09
CA ARG A 47 4.10 -2.33 6.36
C ARG A 47 3.44 -2.91 5.11
N ILE A 48 2.94 -2.07 4.21
CA ILE A 48 2.39 -2.52 2.94
C ILE A 48 3.50 -3.11 2.05
N ALA A 49 4.68 -2.50 2.07
CA ALA A 49 5.86 -3.00 1.37
C ALA A 49 6.27 -4.38 1.91
N ASP A 50 6.40 -4.52 3.23
CA ASP A 50 6.73 -5.79 3.88
C ASP A 50 5.68 -6.88 3.59
N PHE A 51 4.38 -6.55 3.66
CA PHE A 51 3.30 -7.49 3.42
C PHE A 51 3.31 -8.07 1.99
N PHE A 52 3.62 -7.25 0.99
CA PHE A 52 3.65 -7.67 -0.41
C PHE A 52 5.03 -8.09 -0.92
N ASP A 53 6.04 -8.10 -0.04
CA ASP A 53 7.44 -8.33 -0.37
C ASP A 53 7.93 -7.48 -1.56
N VAL A 54 7.76 -6.16 -1.44
CA VAL A 54 8.16 -5.16 -2.45
C VAL A 54 8.88 -3.98 -1.82
N SER A 55 9.59 -3.19 -2.63
CA SER A 55 10.20 -1.95 -2.15
C SER A 55 9.15 -0.89 -1.80
N THR A 56 9.51 0.02 -0.90
CA THR A 56 8.71 1.21 -0.61
C THR A 56 8.53 2.10 -1.83
N ASP A 57 9.50 2.15 -2.74
CA ASP A 57 9.42 2.92 -3.98
C ASP A 57 8.33 2.40 -4.91
N PHE A 58 8.17 1.07 -5.03
CA PHE A 58 7.06 0.48 -5.75
C PHE A 58 5.72 0.93 -5.16
N VAL A 59 5.57 0.87 -3.83
CA VAL A 59 4.34 1.26 -3.14
C VAL A 59 4.02 2.75 -3.39
N LEU A 60 5.04 3.61 -3.29
CA LEU A 60 4.91 5.03 -3.58
C LEU A 60 4.59 5.30 -5.06
N GLY A 61 4.97 4.38 -5.96
CA GLY A 61 4.85 4.50 -7.41
C GLY A 61 5.95 5.34 -8.01
N ARG A 62 7.16 5.26 -7.42
CA ARG A 62 8.37 5.90 -7.94
C ARG A 62 9.10 4.95 -8.87
N GLU A 63 9.65 5.49 -9.94
CA GLU A 63 10.58 4.77 -10.80
C GLU A 63 12.00 4.92 -10.24
N PRO A 64 12.91 3.96 -10.52
CA PRO A 64 14.31 4.09 -10.16
C PRO A 64 14.88 5.41 -10.67
N LEU A 65 15.70 6.07 -9.85
CA LEU A 65 16.38 7.28 -10.28
C LEU A 65 17.40 6.91 -11.36
N GLU A 66 17.18 7.33 -12.60
CA GLU A 66 18.21 7.30 -13.63
C GLU A 66 19.22 8.41 -13.34
N VAL A 67 20.43 8.04 -12.92
CA VAL A 67 21.55 8.97 -12.78
C VAL A 67 22.30 8.97 -14.10
N LYS A 68 22.33 10.12 -14.79
CA LYS A 68 23.11 10.35 -16.01
C LYS A 68 24.55 10.72 -15.69
#